data_AF-A0A6P6PB24-F1
#
_entry.id   AF-A0A6P6PB24-F1
#
_cell.length_a   1.000
_cell.length_b   1.000
_cell.length_c   1.000
_cell.angle_alpha   90.00
_cell.angle_beta   90.00
_cell.angle_gamma   90.00
#
_symmetry.space_group_name_H-M   'P 1'
#
loop_
_entity.id
_entity.type
_entity.pdbx_description
1 polymer ?
#
loop_
_entity_poly.entity_id
_entity_poly.type
_entity_poly.pdbx_seq_one_letter_code
_entity_poly.pdbx_strand_id
1 'polypeptide(L)'
;MLPICWPHRALLLFSTFLNLGLGLEFTGSEGQWARYLRWDASTRSDLSFQFKTAISDALVLYFDDGGYCDFLLLSIEEGKLKLHFSVDCAETTITSNKMVNDSRWHFATISRHNLRTVLALDGESKVDEVRPQRQFMKIVSDLYLGGVPQDIRTSALTLPAAKEMPPFKGIITDLGYGNQVPTRLGSQKVRLEMEGLCTENLCENGGSCSMTDGEAYCDCSKTGYVGRYCNEAVNKTPGFAHMVKSPQGMLSSLNAHFANVFTLLL
;
A
#
# COMPACT_ATOMS: atom_id res chain seq x y z
N MET A 1 49.79 -30.88 -32.98
CA MET A 1 48.57 -30.19 -33.44
C MET A 1 48.13 -29.26 -32.32
N LEU A 2 47.64 -28.08 -32.71
CA LEU A 2 47.40 -26.89 -31.87
C LEU A 2 46.43 -27.10 -30.68
N PRO A 3 46.44 -26.16 -29.72
CA PRO A 3 45.76 -26.19 -28.42
C PRO A 3 44.35 -25.60 -28.49
N ILE A 4 43.46 -25.90 -27.54
CA ILE A 4 42.35 -24.99 -27.20
C ILE A 4 42.13 -25.00 -25.68
N CYS A 5 42.56 -23.91 -25.05
CA CYS A 5 42.11 -23.43 -23.75
C CYS A 5 40.88 -22.54 -24.01
N TRP A 6 39.70 -22.90 -23.51
CA TRP A 6 38.53 -22.02 -23.50
C TRP A 6 38.06 -21.77 -22.07
N PRO A 7 38.01 -20.50 -21.61
CA PRO A 7 37.41 -20.14 -20.34
C PRO A 7 35.90 -19.98 -20.58
N HIS A 8 35.09 -20.92 -20.09
CA HIS A 8 33.66 -20.62 -19.97
C HIS A 8 33.44 -19.82 -18.69
N ARG A 9 33.46 -18.49 -18.87
CA ARG A 9 32.73 -17.55 -18.04
C ARG A 9 31.29 -18.04 -17.94
N ALA A 10 30.97 -18.73 -16.85
CA ALA A 10 29.60 -18.92 -16.42
C ALA A 10 29.07 -17.54 -16.02
N LEU A 11 28.46 -16.84 -16.98
CA LEU A 11 27.69 -15.65 -16.70
C LEU A 11 26.42 -16.12 -15.98
N LEU A 12 26.47 -16.17 -14.65
CA LEU A 12 25.29 -16.34 -13.81
C LEU A 12 24.43 -15.09 -14.01
N LEU A 13 23.49 -15.17 -14.96
CA LEU A 13 22.37 -14.25 -15.02
C LEU A 13 21.54 -14.51 -13.76
N PHE A 14 21.86 -13.79 -12.68
CA PHE A 14 20.91 -13.58 -11.59
C PHE A 14 19.74 -12.81 -12.20
N SER A 15 18.73 -13.54 -12.70
CA SER A 15 17.44 -12.94 -12.96
C SER A 15 16.87 -12.55 -11.61
N THR A 16 17.17 -11.34 -11.17
CA THR A 16 16.39 -10.70 -10.12
C THR A 16 15.02 -10.47 -10.73
N PHE A 17 14.14 -11.47 -10.60
CA PHE A 17 12.71 -11.22 -10.60
C PHE A 17 12.46 -10.39 -9.34
N LEU A 18 12.70 -9.09 -9.44
CA LEU A 18 12.00 -8.12 -8.62
C LEU A 18 10.54 -8.24 -9.07
N ASN A 19 9.85 -9.22 -8.49
CA ASN A 19 8.40 -9.24 -8.48
C ASN A 19 8.02 -8.07 -7.58
N LEU A 20 7.93 -6.89 -8.18
CA LEU A 20 7.24 -5.75 -7.59
C LEU A 20 5.78 -6.18 -7.53
N GLY A 21 5.42 -6.93 -6.49
CA GLY A 21 4.05 -7.23 -6.16
C GLY A 21 3.32 -5.91 -5.97
N LEU A 22 2.51 -5.54 -6.95
CA LEU A 22 1.65 -4.37 -6.89
C LEU A 22 0.70 -4.55 -5.70
N GLY A 23 0.96 -3.83 -4.61
CA GLY A 23 0.06 -3.80 -3.46
C GLY A 23 -1.24 -3.08 -3.77
N LEU A 24 -2.23 -3.30 -2.91
CA LEU A 24 -3.50 -2.59 -2.89
C LEU A 24 -3.53 -1.69 -1.65
N GLU A 25 -3.76 -0.41 -1.86
CA GLU A 25 -4.04 0.55 -0.80
C GLU A 25 -5.56 0.63 -0.57
N PHE A 26 -5.95 0.30 0.65
CA PHE A 26 -7.30 0.44 1.17
C PHE A 26 -7.36 1.70 2.04
N THR A 27 -8.16 2.68 1.62
CA THR A 27 -8.26 3.98 2.30
C THR A 27 -9.14 3.95 3.55
N GLY A 28 -9.87 2.83 3.77
CA GLY A 28 -10.89 2.70 4.80
C GLY A 28 -12.24 3.27 4.36
N SER A 29 -12.45 3.40 3.04
CA SER A 29 -13.71 3.92 2.50
C SER A 29 -14.83 2.90 2.69
N GLU A 30 -16.03 3.39 3.03
CA GLU A 30 -17.20 2.53 3.15
C GLU A 30 -17.55 1.86 1.81
N GLY A 31 -17.81 0.55 1.85
CA GLY A 31 -18.10 -0.27 0.68
C GLY A 31 -16.91 -0.49 -0.26
N GLN A 32 -15.68 -0.23 0.18
CA GLN A 32 -14.50 -0.65 -0.57
C GLN A 32 -14.35 -2.17 -0.53
N TRP A 33 -13.73 -2.75 -1.55
CA TRP A 33 -13.35 -4.16 -1.59
C TRP A 33 -12.43 -4.42 -2.77
N ALA A 34 -11.64 -5.49 -2.68
CA ALA A 34 -11.02 -6.13 -3.84
C ALA A 34 -11.51 -7.58 -3.93
N ARG A 35 -11.82 -8.04 -5.13
CA ARG A 35 -12.35 -9.39 -5.40
C ARG A 35 -11.35 -10.19 -6.20
N TYR A 36 -11.06 -11.39 -5.73
CA TYR A 36 -10.17 -12.36 -6.36
C TYR A 36 -10.93 -13.63 -6.66
N LEU A 37 -10.52 -14.32 -7.72
CA LEU A 37 -11.02 -15.66 -8.00
C LEU A 37 -10.79 -16.53 -6.77
N ARG A 38 -11.82 -17.33 -6.44
CA ARG A 38 -11.86 -18.23 -5.29
C ARG A 38 -10.55 -18.97 -5.01
N TRP A 39 -10.12 -18.91 -3.75
CA TRP A 39 -9.09 -19.79 -3.19
C TRP A 39 -9.69 -21.18 -2.90
N ASP A 40 -9.04 -22.24 -3.39
CA ASP A 40 -9.43 -23.61 -3.07
C ASP A 40 -8.88 -24.03 -1.70
N ALA A 41 -9.61 -23.69 -0.64
CA ALA A 41 -9.30 -24.08 0.73
C ALA A 41 -10.02 -25.36 1.19
N SER A 42 -10.50 -26.20 0.24
CA SER A 42 -11.39 -27.33 0.55
C SER A 42 -10.70 -28.46 1.31
N THR A 43 -9.49 -28.84 0.88
CA THR A 43 -8.75 -30.01 1.41
C THR A 43 -7.37 -29.62 1.92
N ARG A 44 -6.47 -29.16 1.06
CA ARG A 44 -5.13 -28.71 1.45
C ARG A 44 -4.67 -27.54 0.60
N SER A 45 -4.47 -26.39 1.22
CA SER A 45 -3.99 -25.20 0.53
C SER A 45 -3.50 -24.16 1.52
N ASP A 46 -2.68 -23.24 1.03
CA ASP A 46 -2.14 -22.12 1.79
C ASP A 46 -2.52 -20.80 1.10
N LEU A 47 -2.86 -19.79 1.89
CA LEU A 47 -3.03 -18.41 1.45
C LEU A 47 -2.07 -17.54 2.24
N SER A 48 -1.25 -16.74 1.56
CA SER A 48 -0.30 -15.83 2.17
C SER A 48 -0.45 -14.41 1.66
N PHE A 49 -0.13 -13.42 2.48
CA PHE A 49 -0.05 -12.02 2.07
C PHE A 49 0.80 -11.21 3.07
N GLN A 50 1.29 -10.08 2.62
CA GLN A 50 1.89 -9.04 3.47
C GLN A 50 0.90 -7.91 3.67
N PHE A 51 0.89 -7.29 4.85
CA PHE A 51 0.04 -6.14 5.11
C PHE A 51 0.66 -5.17 6.12
N LYS A 52 0.17 -3.94 6.08
CA LYS A 52 0.52 -2.86 7.00
C LYS A 52 -0.73 -2.06 7.36
N THR A 53 -0.97 -1.83 8.65
CA THR A 53 -2.16 -1.09 9.12
C THR A 53 -1.93 -0.42 10.48
N ALA A 54 -2.74 0.60 10.76
CA ALA A 54 -2.83 1.25 12.07
C ALA A 54 -4.18 1.00 12.75
N ILE A 55 -5.09 0.25 12.11
CA ILE A 55 -6.46 0.04 12.58
C ILE A 55 -6.53 -1.17 13.50
N SER A 56 -7.31 -1.04 14.57
CA SER A 56 -7.50 -2.08 15.58
C SER A 56 -8.69 -3.01 15.30
N ASP A 57 -9.64 -2.60 14.46
CA ASP A 57 -10.85 -3.36 14.15
C ASP A 57 -11.20 -3.25 12.66
N ALA A 58 -11.17 -4.35 11.91
CA ALA A 58 -11.45 -4.37 10.48
C ALA A 58 -11.69 -5.77 9.90
N LEU A 59 -12.48 -5.86 8.83
CA LEU A 59 -12.51 -7.04 7.96
C LEU A 59 -11.31 -7.06 7.02
N VAL A 60 -10.48 -8.11 7.09
CA VAL A 60 -9.30 -8.28 6.21
C VAL A 60 -9.64 -9.15 5.00
N LEU A 61 -10.23 -10.33 5.21
CA LEU A 61 -10.66 -11.20 4.10
C LEU A 61 -11.91 -12.01 4.43
N TYR A 62 -12.67 -12.37 3.38
CA TYR A 62 -13.89 -13.16 3.50
C TYR A 62 -14.14 -14.03 2.26
N PHE A 63 -14.61 -15.27 2.48
CA PHE A 63 -15.27 -16.11 1.48
C PHE A 63 -16.17 -17.16 2.14
N ASP A 64 -17.10 -17.74 1.37
CA ASP A 64 -18.08 -18.69 1.88
C ASP A 64 -18.65 -19.68 0.84
N ASP A 65 -19.62 -20.49 1.27
CA ASP A 65 -20.40 -21.40 0.44
C ASP A 65 -21.71 -20.82 -0.12
N GLY A 66 -21.89 -19.50 -0.07
CA GLY A 66 -23.03 -18.81 -0.66
C GLY A 66 -24.31 -18.84 0.18
N GLY A 67 -24.19 -18.71 1.51
CA GLY A 67 -25.34 -18.56 2.40
C GLY A 67 -25.79 -19.81 3.13
N TYR A 68 -24.94 -20.83 3.26
CA TYR A 68 -25.28 -22.06 3.99
C TYR A 68 -24.55 -22.11 5.33
N CYS A 69 -23.38 -22.74 5.40
CA CYS A 69 -22.71 -22.99 6.67
C CYS A 69 -21.19 -22.81 6.65
N ASP A 70 -20.55 -22.92 5.49
CA ASP A 70 -19.10 -22.83 5.39
C ASP A 70 -18.67 -21.40 5.10
N PHE A 71 -17.76 -20.88 5.93
CA PHE A 71 -17.12 -19.60 5.69
C PHE A 71 -15.73 -19.56 6.30
N LEU A 72 -14.93 -18.60 5.82
CA LEU A 72 -13.70 -18.21 6.47
C LEU A 72 -13.59 -16.69 6.43
N LEU A 73 -13.40 -16.11 7.60
CA LEU A 73 -13.29 -14.68 7.84
C LEU A 73 -12.01 -14.40 8.61
N LEU A 74 -11.16 -13.54 8.07
CA LEU A 74 -10.04 -12.96 8.82
C LEU A 74 -10.36 -11.50 9.14
N SER A 75 -10.28 -11.17 10.43
CA SER A 75 -10.45 -9.82 10.94
C SER A 75 -9.24 -9.37 11.73
N ILE A 76 -9.13 -8.06 11.93
CA ILE A 76 -8.40 -7.48 13.04
C ILE A 76 -9.44 -7.12 14.09
N GLU A 77 -9.20 -7.51 15.34
CA GLU A 77 -10.04 -7.16 16.49
C GLU A 77 -9.14 -6.87 17.69
N GLU A 78 -9.32 -5.72 18.32
CA GLU A 78 -8.44 -5.23 19.39
C GLU A 78 -6.94 -5.27 19.00
N GLY A 79 -6.67 -4.98 17.72
CA GLY A 79 -5.32 -4.94 17.14
C GLY A 79 -4.70 -6.30 16.86
N LYS A 80 -5.40 -7.42 17.06
CA LYS A 80 -4.91 -8.78 16.78
C LYS A 80 -5.62 -9.40 15.59
N LEU A 81 -4.96 -10.29 14.86
CA LEU A 81 -5.64 -11.08 13.84
C LEU A 81 -6.53 -12.15 14.48
N LYS A 82 -7.78 -12.22 14.03
CA LYS A 82 -8.71 -13.29 14.37
C LYS A 82 -9.21 -13.97 13.11
N LEU A 83 -9.05 -15.29 13.06
CA LEU A 83 -9.50 -16.15 11.99
C LEU A 83 -10.72 -16.94 12.47
N HIS A 84 -11.90 -16.52 12.06
CA HIS A 84 -13.16 -17.18 12.35
C HIS A 84 -13.58 -18.02 11.15
N PHE A 85 -13.83 -19.31 11.35
CA PHE A 85 -14.22 -20.19 10.24
C PHE A 85 -15.21 -21.24 10.69
N SER A 86 -16.03 -21.70 9.74
CA SER A 86 -16.99 -22.77 9.93
C SER A 86 -16.87 -23.80 8.81
N VAL A 87 -16.98 -25.08 9.17
CA VAL A 87 -17.15 -26.18 8.22
C VAL A 87 -18.35 -26.97 8.69
N ASP A 88 -19.36 -27.11 7.83
CA ASP A 88 -20.56 -27.89 8.09
C ASP A 88 -21.24 -27.45 9.39
N CYS A 89 -21.34 -26.12 9.53
CA CYS A 89 -21.97 -25.39 10.63
C CYS A 89 -21.27 -25.56 12.00
N ALA A 90 -20.11 -26.23 12.04
CA ALA A 90 -19.24 -26.23 13.20
C ALA A 90 -18.20 -25.13 13.04
N GLU A 91 -18.19 -24.17 13.98
CA GLU A 91 -17.35 -22.98 13.94
C GLU A 91 -16.29 -22.96 15.04
N THR A 92 -15.18 -22.28 14.78
CA THR A 92 -14.18 -21.92 15.80
C THR A 92 -13.39 -20.68 15.38
N THR A 93 -12.69 -20.05 16.34
CA THR A 93 -11.88 -18.85 16.13
C THR A 93 -10.45 -19.05 16.60
N ILE A 94 -9.49 -18.68 15.75
CA ILE A 94 -8.06 -18.64 16.08
C ILE A 94 -7.63 -17.18 16.23
N THR A 95 -7.03 -16.82 17.37
CA THR A 95 -6.51 -15.46 17.62
C THR A 95 -4.98 -15.45 17.65
N SER A 96 -4.35 -14.50 16.97
CA SER A 96 -2.90 -14.29 17.02
C SER A 96 -2.44 -13.83 18.42
N ASN A 97 -1.18 -14.10 18.77
CA ASN A 97 -0.61 -13.51 19.99
C ASN A 97 -0.22 -12.04 19.79
N LYS A 98 0.36 -11.74 18.62
CA LYS A 98 0.90 -10.42 18.27
C LYS A 98 -0.19 -9.45 17.84
N MET A 99 0.04 -8.19 18.18
CA MET A 99 -0.68 -7.04 17.62
C MET A 99 -0.12 -6.70 16.24
N VAL A 100 -0.96 -6.13 15.38
CA VAL A 100 -0.66 -5.83 13.97
C VAL A 100 -0.98 -4.40 13.54
N ASN A 101 -1.48 -3.58 14.47
CA ASN A 101 -1.90 -2.19 14.27
C ASN A 101 -0.76 -1.19 14.54
N ASP A 102 0.49 -1.59 14.33
CA ASP A 102 1.69 -0.79 14.65
C ASP A 102 2.25 -0.04 13.42
N SER A 103 1.53 -0.04 12.30
CA SER A 103 1.96 0.54 11.02
C SER A 103 3.26 -0.03 10.45
N ARG A 104 3.64 -1.26 10.83
CA ARG A 104 4.75 -2.00 10.23
C ARG A 104 4.23 -3.12 9.33
N TRP A 105 5.14 -3.65 8.52
CA TRP A 105 4.85 -4.81 7.68
C TRP A 105 4.76 -6.07 8.52
N HIS A 106 3.68 -6.82 8.29
CA HIS A 106 3.44 -8.14 8.84
C HIS A 106 3.23 -9.14 7.71
N PHE A 107 3.65 -10.38 7.94
CA PHE A 107 3.43 -11.49 7.02
C PHE A 107 2.45 -12.48 7.66
N ALA A 108 1.31 -12.69 7.00
CA ALA A 108 0.28 -13.63 7.43
C ALA A 108 0.17 -14.80 6.46
N THR A 109 -0.08 -15.99 7.01
CA THR A 109 -0.42 -17.18 6.24
C THR A 109 -1.56 -17.93 6.90
N ILE A 110 -2.52 -18.36 6.11
CA ILE A 110 -3.60 -19.26 6.50
C ILE A 110 -3.37 -20.58 5.79
N SER A 111 -3.11 -21.64 6.55
CA SER A 111 -2.89 -22.98 6.03
C SER A 111 -4.03 -23.88 6.44
N ARG A 112 -4.59 -24.62 5.48
CA ARG A 112 -5.63 -25.61 5.76
C ARG A 112 -5.21 -27.01 5.39
N HIS A 113 -5.60 -27.95 6.25
CA HIS A 113 -5.50 -29.38 6.01
C HIS A 113 -6.75 -30.07 6.58
N ASN A 114 -7.75 -30.26 5.72
CA ASN A 114 -9.10 -30.70 6.05
C ASN A 114 -9.68 -29.80 7.15
N LEU A 115 -10.00 -30.36 8.32
CA LEU A 115 -10.58 -29.64 9.44
C LEU A 115 -9.57 -28.78 10.23
N ARG A 116 -8.27 -29.04 10.07
CA ARG A 116 -7.20 -28.35 10.77
C ARG A 116 -6.85 -27.06 10.03
N THR A 117 -6.96 -25.93 10.71
CA THR A 117 -6.63 -24.60 10.17
C THR A 117 -5.54 -23.96 11.02
N VAL A 118 -4.52 -23.40 10.36
CA VAL A 118 -3.38 -22.73 11.00
C VAL A 118 -3.37 -21.27 10.57
N LEU A 119 -3.27 -20.38 11.54
CA LEU A 119 -2.97 -18.96 11.33
C LEU A 119 -1.51 -18.73 11.75
N ALA A 120 -0.66 -18.37 10.79
CA ALA A 120 0.72 -17.95 11.04
C ALA A 120 0.86 -16.44 10.84
N LEU A 121 1.53 -15.77 11.78
CA LEU A 121 1.81 -14.34 11.76
C LEU A 121 3.27 -14.11 12.19
N ASP A 122 4.09 -13.56 11.29
CA ASP A 122 5.50 -13.24 11.51
C ASP A 122 6.27 -14.41 12.15
N GLY A 123 6.08 -15.61 11.60
CA GLY A 123 6.71 -16.84 12.07
C GLY A 123 6.07 -17.52 13.29
N GLU A 124 5.08 -16.90 13.95
CA GLU A 124 4.32 -17.54 15.03
C GLU A 124 3.02 -18.16 14.51
N SER A 125 2.80 -19.45 14.80
CA SER A 125 1.60 -20.16 14.36
C SER A 125 0.66 -20.52 15.51
N LYS A 126 -0.64 -20.35 15.29
CA LYS A 126 -1.73 -20.90 16.10
C LYS A 126 -2.57 -21.84 15.24
N VAL A 127 -3.15 -22.84 15.87
CA VAL A 127 -3.91 -23.88 15.19
C VAL A 127 -5.18 -24.18 15.95
N ASP A 128 -6.24 -24.48 15.22
CA ASP A 128 -7.46 -25.06 15.77
C ASP A 128 -8.15 -25.94 14.70
N GLU A 129 -9.11 -26.73 15.13
CA GLU A 129 -9.93 -27.58 14.27
C GLU A 129 -11.38 -27.63 14.74
N VAL A 130 -12.28 -27.73 13.78
CA VAL A 130 -13.71 -27.93 14.04
C VAL A 130 -14.05 -29.42 14.07
N ARG A 131 -15.21 -29.78 14.65
CA ARG A 131 -15.69 -31.18 14.75
C ARG A 131 -17.02 -31.44 14.03
N PRO A 132 -17.11 -31.21 12.71
CA PRO A 132 -18.30 -31.47 11.89
C PRO A 132 -18.47 -32.93 11.47
N GLN A 133 -19.58 -33.23 10.77
CA GLN A 133 -19.77 -34.50 10.08
C GLN A 133 -18.95 -34.56 8.79
N ARG A 134 -18.95 -33.46 8.00
CA ARG A 134 -18.19 -33.36 6.75
C ARG A 134 -16.76 -32.84 6.97
N GLN A 135 -15.77 -33.49 6.37
CA GLN A 135 -14.35 -33.21 6.59
C GLN A 135 -13.71 -32.13 5.70
N PHE A 136 -14.42 -31.66 4.66
CA PHE A 136 -13.92 -30.68 3.71
C PHE A 136 -14.84 -29.47 3.66
N MET A 137 -14.26 -28.30 3.39
CA MET A 137 -15.04 -27.07 3.21
C MET A 137 -15.56 -26.97 1.77
N LYS A 138 -16.80 -26.53 1.62
CA LYS A 138 -17.42 -26.14 0.37
C LYS A 138 -17.21 -24.65 0.23
N ILE A 139 -16.83 -24.23 -0.97
CA ILE A 139 -16.52 -22.83 -1.24
C ILE A 139 -17.17 -22.50 -2.57
N VAL A 140 -18.03 -21.49 -2.57
CA VAL A 140 -18.81 -21.06 -3.73
C VAL A 140 -18.41 -19.65 -4.12
N SER A 141 -18.28 -18.75 -3.16
CA SER A 141 -17.97 -17.35 -3.43
C SER A 141 -16.56 -17.15 -3.96
N ASP A 142 -16.35 -16.00 -4.57
CA ASP A 142 -15.02 -15.42 -4.74
C ASP A 142 -14.42 -15.01 -3.39
N LEU A 143 -13.13 -14.68 -3.39
CA LEU A 143 -12.43 -14.15 -2.22
C LEU A 143 -12.50 -12.61 -2.21
N TYR A 144 -12.95 -12.05 -1.10
CA TYR A 144 -13.01 -10.61 -0.88
C TYR A 144 -11.91 -10.16 0.09
N LEU A 145 -11.25 -9.04 -0.21
CA LEU A 145 -10.27 -8.37 0.63
C LEU A 145 -10.73 -6.97 1.03
N GLY A 146 -10.45 -6.61 2.28
CA GLY A 146 -10.60 -5.28 2.87
C GLY A 146 -12.03 -4.76 3.02
N GLY A 147 -13.02 -5.58 2.69
CA GLY A 147 -14.46 -5.29 2.73
C GLY A 147 -15.23 -6.24 1.81
N VAL A 148 -16.56 -6.15 1.84
CA VAL A 148 -17.47 -6.86 0.92
C VAL A 148 -18.39 -5.86 0.20
N PRO A 149 -18.90 -6.18 -1.02
CA PRO A 149 -19.84 -5.32 -1.74
C PRO A 149 -21.11 -5.08 -0.91
N GLN A 150 -21.57 -3.83 -0.84
CA GLN A 150 -22.75 -3.48 -0.04
C GLN A 150 -24.07 -3.91 -0.69
N ASP A 151 -24.06 -4.07 -2.01
CA ASP A 151 -25.17 -4.56 -2.83
C ASP A 151 -25.29 -6.09 -2.85
N ILE A 152 -24.37 -6.83 -2.22
CA ILE A 152 -24.50 -8.28 -2.08
C ILE A 152 -25.76 -8.61 -1.27
N ARG A 153 -26.56 -9.57 -1.78
CA ARG A 153 -27.74 -10.06 -1.08
C ARG A 153 -27.31 -10.73 0.22
N THR A 154 -27.94 -10.40 1.34
CA THR A 154 -27.62 -10.99 2.65
C THR A 154 -27.75 -12.51 2.64
N SER A 155 -28.72 -13.06 1.90
CA SER A 155 -28.91 -14.50 1.77
C SER A 155 -27.82 -15.21 0.96
N ALA A 156 -26.94 -14.47 0.28
CA ALA A 156 -25.79 -15.03 -0.41
C ALA A 156 -24.54 -15.05 0.50
N LEU A 157 -24.64 -14.53 1.72
CA LEU A 157 -23.59 -14.55 2.72
C LEU A 157 -23.91 -15.56 3.81
N THR A 158 -22.98 -16.45 4.08
CA THR A 158 -23.09 -17.40 5.19
C THR A 158 -22.93 -16.69 6.53
N LEU A 159 -22.13 -15.62 6.56
CA LEU A 159 -21.96 -14.76 7.74
C LEU A 159 -22.33 -13.31 7.40
N PRO A 160 -23.61 -12.92 7.52
CA PRO A 160 -24.10 -11.57 7.22
C PRO A 160 -23.33 -10.44 7.90
N ALA A 161 -22.81 -10.68 9.11
CA ALA A 161 -22.03 -9.72 9.89
C ALA A 161 -20.82 -9.17 9.13
N ALA A 162 -20.27 -9.92 8.15
CA ALA A 162 -19.18 -9.45 7.30
C ALA A 162 -19.48 -8.12 6.58
N LYS A 163 -20.75 -7.82 6.26
CA LYS A 163 -21.15 -6.54 5.65
C LYS A 163 -21.06 -5.36 6.60
N GLU A 164 -21.23 -5.61 7.89
CA GLU A 164 -21.31 -4.61 8.96
C GLU A 164 -19.94 -4.34 9.59
N MET A 165 -18.96 -5.20 9.31
CA MET A 165 -17.60 -5.03 9.84
C MET A 165 -16.93 -3.77 9.27
N PRO A 166 -16.10 -3.08 10.07
CA PRO A 166 -15.35 -1.93 9.58
C PRO A 166 -14.45 -2.29 8.38
N PRO A 167 -14.35 -1.41 7.36
CA PRO A 167 -13.47 -1.64 6.23
C PRO A 167 -11.99 -1.57 6.66
N PHE A 168 -11.14 -2.41 6.06
CA PHE A 168 -9.69 -2.39 6.31
C PHE A 168 -9.07 -1.06 5.88
N LYS A 169 -8.14 -0.51 6.66
CA LYS A 169 -7.34 0.63 6.19
C LYS A 169 -5.87 0.30 6.29
N GLY A 170 -5.16 0.42 5.18
CA GLY A 170 -3.77 0.01 5.10
C GLY A 170 -3.41 -0.48 3.71
N ILE A 171 -2.32 -1.23 3.64
CA ILE A 171 -1.81 -1.81 2.38
C ILE A 171 -1.80 -3.32 2.52
N ILE A 172 -2.22 -4.03 1.48
CA ILE A 172 -2.08 -5.48 1.34
C ILE A 172 -1.32 -5.76 0.05
N THR A 173 -0.26 -6.57 0.12
CA THR A 173 0.55 -6.97 -1.04
C THR A 173 0.88 -8.46 -1.00
N ASP A 174 1.44 -8.97 -2.08
CA ASP A 174 1.92 -10.35 -2.22
C ASP A 174 0.89 -11.42 -1.84
N LEU A 175 -0.38 -11.18 -2.21
CA LEU A 175 -1.41 -12.21 -2.06
C LEU A 175 -1.04 -13.42 -2.93
N GLY A 176 -0.98 -14.60 -2.33
CA GLY A 176 -0.63 -15.85 -2.99
C GLY A 176 -1.51 -17.01 -2.52
N TYR A 177 -1.83 -17.93 -3.44
CA TYR A 177 -2.44 -19.23 -3.15
C TYR A 177 -1.37 -20.30 -3.36
N GLY A 178 -0.68 -20.71 -2.30
CA GLY A 178 0.53 -21.51 -2.39
C GLY A 178 1.57 -20.85 -3.31
N ASN A 179 1.89 -21.50 -4.42
CA ASN A 179 2.87 -21.01 -5.41
C ASN A 179 2.22 -20.21 -6.57
N GLN A 180 0.93 -19.89 -6.48
CA GLN A 180 0.19 -19.20 -7.54
C GLN A 180 -0.17 -17.77 -7.14
N VAL A 181 -0.05 -16.85 -8.09
CA VAL A 181 -0.61 -15.49 -7.96
C VAL A 181 -2.10 -15.56 -8.32
N PRO A 182 -3.01 -15.14 -7.42
CA PRO A 182 -4.43 -15.22 -7.65
C PRO A 182 -4.91 -14.18 -8.67
N THR A 183 -5.94 -14.54 -9.43
CA THR A 183 -6.51 -13.65 -10.45
C THR A 183 -7.43 -12.62 -9.79
N ARG A 184 -7.10 -11.33 -9.89
CA ARG A 184 -7.98 -10.24 -9.47
C ARG A 184 -9.13 -10.10 -10.47
N LEU A 185 -10.37 -10.16 -9.97
CA LEU A 185 -11.59 -10.05 -10.77
C LEU A 185 -12.17 -8.63 -10.80
N GLY A 186 -11.83 -7.80 -9.81
CA GLY A 186 -12.27 -6.41 -9.73
C GLY A 186 -11.98 -5.76 -8.38
N SER A 187 -12.19 -4.47 -8.28
CA SER A 187 -12.10 -3.71 -7.03
C SER A 187 -13.02 -2.49 -7.07
N GLN A 188 -13.38 -1.97 -5.90
CA GLN A 188 -14.17 -0.77 -5.72
C GLN A 188 -13.53 0.07 -4.62
N LYS A 189 -13.24 1.36 -4.91
CA LYS A 189 -12.61 2.31 -3.96
C LYS A 189 -11.28 1.83 -3.34
N VAL A 190 -10.54 0.98 -4.07
CA VAL A 190 -9.19 0.51 -3.71
C VAL A 190 -8.22 1.06 -4.75
N ARG A 191 -7.08 1.58 -4.30
CA ARG A 191 -6.02 2.10 -5.19
C ARG A 191 -4.97 1.02 -5.38
N LEU A 192 -4.41 0.90 -6.57
CA LEU A 192 -3.14 0.18 -6.70
C LEU A 192 -2.04 1.02 -6.03
N GLU A 193 -1.11 0.38 -5.33
CA GLU A 193 -0.01 1.07 -4.63
C GLU A 193 0.85 1.91 -5.60
N MET A 194 0.91 1.53 -6.88
CA MET A 194 1.50 2.33 -7.97
C MET A 194 0.53 3.31 -8.66
N GLU A 195 -0.77 3.30 -8.36
CA GLU A 195 -1.76 4.26 -8.88
C GLU A 195 -2.01 5.46 -7.93
N GLY A 196 -1.18 5.64 -6.89
CA GLY A 196 -1.26 6.81 -6.00
C GLY A 196 -0.29 7.95 -6.34
N LEU A 197 0.69 7.70 -7.21
CA LEU A 197 1.81 8.61 -7.46
C LEU A 197 1.78 9.03 -8.94
N CYS A 198 1.51 10.31 -9.18
CA CYS A 198 1.35 10.93 -10.51
C CYS A 198 0.09 10.57 -11.34
N THR A 199 -0.85 9.77 -10.81
CA THR A 199 -2.20 9.61 -11.42
C THR A 199 -2.99 10.91 -11.38
N GLU A 200 -2.90 11.61 -10.25
CA GLU A 200 -3.19 13.04 -10.13
C GLU A 200 -1.87 13.78 -9.97
N ASN A 201 -1.73 14.95 -10.60
CA ASN A 201 -0.49 15.71 -10.53
C ASN A 201 -0.34 16.33 -9.13
N LEU A 202 0.53 15.72 -8.33
CA LEU A 202 0.87 16.11 -6.95
C LEU A 202 1.96 17.19 -6.86
N CYS A 203 2.50 17.63 -8.00
CA CYS A 203 3.46 18.72 -8.06
C CYS A 203 2.72 20.07 -8.14
N GLU A 204 3.09 21.02 -7.29
CA GLU A 204 2.50 22.35 -7.29
C GLU A 204 3.09 23.24 -8.39
N ASN A 205 2.47 24.41 -8.60
CA ASN A 205 2.96 25.47 -9.49
C ASN A 205 3.25 25.02 -10.94
N GLY A 206 2.51 24.02 -11.42
CA GLY A 206 2.64 23.50 -12.78
C GLY A 206 3.81 22.54 -12.99
N GLY A 207 4.38 21.98 -11.91
CA GLY A 207 5.40 20.94 -12.01
C GLY A 207 4.87 19.68 -12.70
N SER A 208 5.73 18.92 -13.37
CA SER A 208 5.33 17.67 -14.02
C SER A 208 5.69 16.47 -13.15
N CYS A 209 4.68 15.69 -12.78
CA CYS A 209 4.87 14.47 -12.01
C CYS A 209 5.24 13.29 -12.92
N SER A 210 6.28 12.56 -12.55
CA SER A 210 6.70 11.33 -13.22
C SER A 210 7.11 10.26 -12.20
N MET A 211 7.03 8.99 -12.58
CA MET A 211 7.45 7.87 -11.74
C MET A 211 8.88 7.46 -12.05
N THR A 212 9.75 7.42 -11.05
CA THR A 212 11.14 6.92 -11.15
C THR A 212 11.44 6.03 -9.94
N ASP A 213 11.87 4.79 -10.17
CA ASP A 213 12.19 3.79 -9.12
C ASP A 213 11.07 3.54 -8.09
N GLY A 214 9.80 3.66 -8.50
CA GLY A 214 8.65 3.46 -7.62
C GLY A 214 8.28 4.67 -6.75
N GLU A 215 9.01 5.78 -6.85
CA GLU A 215 8.68 7.06 -6.21
C GLU A 215 8.18 8.10 -7.24
N ALA A 216 7.29 9.00 -6.80
CA ALA A 216 6.96 10.19 -7.59
C ALA A 216 8.09 11.21 -7.55
N TYR A 217 8.45 11.71 -8.72
CA TYR A 217 9.40 12.78 -8.94
C TYR A 217 8.71 13.96 -9.63
N CYS A 218 8.90 15.16 -9.09
CA CYS A 218 8.40 16.41 -9.65
C CYS A 218 9.49 17.16 -10.42
N ASP A 219 9.28 17.37 -11.72
CA ASP A 219 10.11 18.28 -12.51
C ASP A 219 9.64 19.72 -12.29
N CYS A 220 10.44 20.48 -11.55
CA CYS A 220 10.21 21.90 -11.26
C CYS A 220 10.98 22.85 -12.19
N SER A 221 11.74 22.34 -13.16
CA SER A 221 12.68 23.14 -13.98
C SER A 221 12.00 24.29 -14.75
N LYS A 222 10.71 24.17 -15.03
CA LYS A 222 9.90 25.14 -15.78
C LYS A 222 8.92 25.94 -14.94
N THR A 223 8.93 25.78 -13.61
CA THR A 223 7.93 26.40 -12.72
C THR A 223 8.46 27.66 -12.03
N GLY A 224 9.79 27.80 -11.88
CA GLY A 224 10.39 28.86 -11.06
C GLY A 224 10.32 28.57 -9.55
N TYR A 225 9.89 27.36 -9.18
CA TYR A 225 9.87 26.83 -7.83
C TYR A 225 10.85 25.65 -7.71
N VAL A 226 11.22 25.30 -6.48
CA VAL A 226 12.09 24.17 -6.10
C VAL A 226 11.42 23.36 -4.99
N GLY A 227 12.13 22.36 -4.46
CA GLY A 227 11.61 21.44 -3.45
C GLY A 227 10.98 20.18 -4.07
N ARG A 228 10.69 19.18 -3.23
CA ARG A 228 10.20 17.85 -3.66
C ARG A 228 8.88 17.91 -4.44
N TYR A 229 8.06 18.93 -4.18
CA TYR A 229 6.74 19.13 -4.78
C TYR A 229 6.59 20.48 -5.50
N CYS A 230 7.70 21.15 -5.83
CA CYS A 230 7.69 22.47 -6.50
C CYS A 230 6.94 23.57 -5.74
N ASN A 231 7.02 23.58 -4.41
CA ASN A 231 6.30 24.52 -3.54
C ASN A 231 7.20 25.62 -2.94
N GLU A 232 8.52 25.55 -3.13
CA GLU A 232 9.47 26.52 -2.59
C GLU A 232 9.85 27.56 -3.66
N ALA A 233 9.70 28.86 -3.38
CA ALA A 233 10.07 29.90 -4.35
C ALA A 233 11.60 30.04 -4.47
N VAL A 234 12.10 30.18 -5.70
CA VAL A 234 13.53 30.46 -5.93
C VAL A 234 13.85 31.91 -5.57
N ASN A 235 14.55 32.12 -4.46
CA ASN A 235 15.13 33.43 -4.12
C ASN A 235 16.26 33.76 -5.08
N LYS A 236 15.96 34.49 -6.16
CA LYS A 236 16.97 35.13 -6.99
C LYS A 236 17.53 36.34 -6.24
N THR A 237 18.53 36.14 -5.39
CA THR A 237 19.40 37.24 -4.99
C THR A 237 20.14 37.72 -6.25
N PRO A 238 19.99 38.99 -6.67
CA PRO A 238 20.72 39.50 -7.81
C PRO A 238 22.20 39.57 -7.43
N GLY A 239 23.01 38.66 -7.97
CA GLY A 239 24.46 38.75 -7.88
C GLY A 239 24.93 40.00 -8.61
N PHE A 240 25.51 40.94 -7.88
CA PHE A 240 26.22 42.09 -8.44
C PHE A 240 27.42 41.60 -9.25
N ALA A 241 27.26 41.47 -10.56
CA ALA A 241 28.36 41.43 -11.50
C ALA A 241 27.97 42.31 -12.68
N HIS A 242 28.55 43.52 -12.71
CA HIS A 242 28.96 44.30 -13.89
C HIS A 242 29.08 45.79 -13.50
N MET A 243 30.20 46.16 -12.86
CA MET A 243 30.78 47.49 -13.05
C MET A 243 32.12 47.31 -13.74
N VAL A 244 32.14 47.54 -15.05
CA VAL A 244 33.36 47.91 -15.78
C VAL A 244 33.01 49.13 -16.60
N LYS A 245 33.47 50.31 -16.16
CA LYS A 245 33.85 51.37 -17.08
C LYS A 245 35.04 52.17 -16.52
N SER A 246 36.00 52.30 -17.41
CA SER A 246 37.39 52.77 -17.29
C SER A 246 37.54 54.30 -17.11
N PRO A 247 38.75 54.80 -16.77
CA PRO A 247 38.97 56.10 -16.16
C PRO A 247 39.29 57.20 -17.19
N GLN A 248 38.83 58.44 -16.94
CA GLN A 248 39.49 59.67 -17.43
C GLN A 248 38.84 60.94 -16.87
N GLY A 249 39.68 61.80 -16.27
CA GLY A 249 39.59 63.27 -16.38
C GLY A 249 39.02 64.06 -15.20
N MET A 250 39.91 64.65 -14.39
CA MET A 250 39.96 66.04 -13.84
C MET A 250 38.64 66.86 -13.80
N LEU A 251 38.28 67.66 -12.78
CA LEU A 251 39.05 68.46 -11.82
C LEU A 251 38.11 69.05 -10.73
N SER A 252 38.68 69.34 -9.56
CA SER A 252 38.41 70.46 -8.62
C SER A 252 37.11 70.57 -7.79
N SER A 253 37.34 70.51 -6.46
CA SER A 253 36.78 71.36 -5.38
C SER A 253 35.29 71.20 -5.07
N LEU A 254 34.77 71.33 -3.85
CA LEU A 254 35.20 72.10 -2.68
C LEU A 254 34.48 71.48 -1.46
N ASN A 255 35.14 71.42 -0.30
CA ASN A 255 34.55 71.03 0.97
C ASN A 255 34.03 72.30 1.68
N ALA A 256 32.75 72.40 2.02
CA ALA A 256 32.16 73.41 2.92
C ALA A 256 30.72 72.95 3.32
N HIS A 257 30.46 72.57 4.58
CA HIS A 257 30.12 73.39 5.76
C HIS A 257 28.69 73.97 5.83
N PHE A 258 28.02 73.65 6.96
CA PHE A 258 26.93 74.34 7.70
C PHE A 258 25.60 74.65 6.95
N ALA A 259 24.46 74.09 7.37
CA ALA A 259 23.59 74.45 8.51
C ALA A 259 22.82 75.78 8.37
N ASN A 260 21.48 75.68 8.28
CA ASN A 260 20.43 76.45 8.98
C ASN A 260 19.08 76.23 8.24
N VAL A 261 17.94 75.82 8.81
CA VAL A 261 17.20 76.16 10.04
C VAL A 261 16.18 77.32 9.84
N PHE A 262 14.91 77.05 10.23
CA PHE A 262 13.76 77.95 10.54
C PHE A 262 13.05 78.61 9.31
N THR A 263 11.72 78.70 9.09
CA THR A 263 10.51 78.55 9.93
C THR A 263 9.18 78.60 9.10
N LEU A 264 8.08 78.13 9.72
CA LEU A 264 6.68 78.66 9.76
C LEU A 264 5.74 78.46 8.55
N LEU A 265 4.61 77.76 8.74
CA LEU A 265 3.27 78.35 9.00
C LEU A 265 2.16 77.28 9.02
N LEU A 266 1.29 77.43 10.04
CA LEU A 266 -0.05 76.87 10.29
C LEU A 266 -0.15 75.41 10.78
#